data_AF-A8Q4E1-F1
#
_entry.id   AF-A8Q4E1-F1
#
_cell.length_a   1.000
_cell.length_b   1.000
_cell.length_c   1.000
_cell.angle_alpha   90.00
_cell.angle_beta   90.00
_cell.angle_gamma   90.00
#
_symmetry.space_group_name_H-M   'P 1'
#
loop_
_entity.id
_entity.type
_entity.pdbx_description
1 polymer ?
#
loop_
_entity_poly.entity_id
_entity_poly.type
_entity_poly.pdbx_seq_one_letter_code
_entity_poly.pdbx_strand_id
1 'polypeptide(L)' 'MTKKKKATQLDAWCWYCDREFEDEKVLIEHQKAKHFKCSFCPRRLNTAGGLAVHLGQVHKAQPDK' A
#
# COMPACT_ATOMS: atom_id res chain seq x y z
N MET A 1 -26.94 -16.69 -27.96
CA MET A 1 -26.15 -16.80 -26.72
C MET A 1 -25.19 -15.63 -26.64
N THR A 2 -25.30 -14.72 -25.67
CA THR A 2 -24.29 -13.66 -25.52
C THR A 2 -24.07 -13.38 -24.04
N LYS A 3 -23.41 -14.32 -23.35
CA LYS A 3 -22.81 -14.08 -22.04
C LYS A 3 -21.65 -13.08 -22.27
N LYS A 4 -21.96 -11.78 -22.23
CA LYS A 4 -20.97 -10.72 -22.02
C LYS A 4 -20.27 -11.05 -20.71
N LYS A 5 -19.06 -11.60 -20.83
CA LYS A 5 -18.18 -11.87 -19.70
C LYS A 5 -18.05 -10.55 -18.95
N LYS A 6 -18.65 -10.44 -17.76
CA LYS A 6 -18.34 -9.35 -16.83
C LYS A 6 -16.84 -9.38 -16.68
N ALA A 7 -16.15 -8.37 -17.21
CA ALA A 7 -14.77 -8.11 -16.82
C ALA A 7 -14.80 -8.03 -15.30
N THR A 8 -14.29 -9.08 -14.66
CA THR A 8 -13.98 -9.03 -13.23
C THR A 8 -13.09 -7.81 -13.08
N GLN A 9 -13.60 -6.84 -12.34
CA GLN A 9 -13.12 -5.48 -12.19
C GLN A 9 -11.74 -5.50 -11.49
N LEU A 10 -10.69 -5.89 -12.21
CA LEU A 10 -9.30 -5.84 -11.78
C LEU A 10 -8.79 -4.38 -11.90
N ASP A 11 -9.46 -3.43 -11.25
CA ASP A 11 -9.07 -2.02 -11.24
C ASP A 11 -8.21 -1.65 -10.02
N ALA A 12 -7.92 -2.61 -9.14
CA ALA A 12 -7.13 -2.36 -7.93
C ALA A 12 -5.63 -2.52 -8.22
N TRP A 13 -4.92 -1.42 -8.44
CA TRP A 13 -3.48 -1.39 -8.72
C TRP A 13 -2.69 -0.56 -7.69
N CYS A 14 -1.49 -1.02 -7.35
CA CYS A 14 -0.61 -0.36 -6.40
C CYS A 14 0.43 0.52 -7.09
N TRP A 15 0.26 1.83 -6.95
CA TRP A 15 1.18 2.84 -7.47
C TRP A 15 2.62 2.74 -6.93
N TYR A 16 2.83 2.14 -5.74
CA TYR A 16 4.16 2.04 -5.12
C TYR A 16 5.02 0.89 -5.66
N CYS A 17 4.42 -0.15 -6.24
CA CYS A 17 5.17 -1.31 -6.72
C CYS A 17 4.58 -1.98 -7.97
N ASP A 18 3.72 -1.25 -8.67
CA ASP A 18 3.10 -1.64 -9.93
C ASP A 18 2.36 -2.99 -9.91
N ARG A 19 1.86 -3.42 -8.75
CA ARG A 19 1.15 -4.70 -8.61
C ARG A 19 -0.35 -4.52 -8.79
N GLU A 20 -0.93 -5.41 -9.57
CA GLU A 20 -2.38 -5.54 -9.75
C GLU A 20 -2.95 -6.52 -8.72
N PHE A 21 -4.17 -6.23 -8.26
CA PHE A 21 -4.90 -7.00 -7.26
C PHE A 21 -6.32 -7.23 -7.73
N GLU A 22 -6.92 -8.31 -7.23
CA GLU A 22 -8.29 -8.69 -7.59
C GLU A 22 -9.36 -7.81 -6.91
N ASP A 23 -9.00 -7.18 -5.79
CA ASP A 23 -9.91 -6.37 -4.97
C ASP A 23 -9.19 -5.20 -4.31
N GLU A 24 -9.88 -4.09 -4.14
CA GLU A 24 -9.36 -2.88 -3.47
C GLU A 24 -8.98 -3.16 -2.01
N LYS A 25 -9.70 -4.04 -1.31
CA LYS A 25 -9.35 -4.42 0.07
C LYS A 25 -7.99 -5.09 0.14
N VAL A 26 -7.70 -5.98 -0.81
CA VAL A 26 -6.41 -6.68 -0.90
C VAL A 26 -5.30 -5.70 -1.24
N LEU A 27 -5.56 -4.74 -2.14
CA LEU A 27 -4.63 -3.65 -2.42
C LEU A 27 -4.33 -2.80 -1.16
N ILE A 28 -5.35 -2.43 -0.39
CA ILE A 28 -5.18 -1.64 0.83
C ILE A 28 -4.39 -2.42 1.89
N GLU A 29 -4.69 -3.70 2.11
CA GLU A 29 -3.90 -4.56 2.99
C GLU A 29 -2.45 -4.69 2.52
N HIS A 30 -2.24 -4.84 1.22
CA HIS A 30 -0.91 -4.85 0.61
C HIS A 30 -0.15 -3.55 0.90
N GLN A 31 -0.77 -2.38 0.69
CA GLN A 31 -0.14 -1.08 0.96
C GLN A 31 0.26 -0.95 2.43
N LYS A 32 -0.63 -1.31 3.35
CA LYS A 32 -0.36 -1.29 4.80
C LYS A 32 0.74 -2.24 5.23
N ALA A 33 0.75 -3.46 4.68
CA ALA A 33 1.72 -4.48 5.06
C ALA A 33 3.12 -4.22 4.47
N LYS A 34 3.19 -3.67 3.26
CA LYS A 34 4.41 -3.61 2.47
C LYS A 34 5.03 -2.21 2.41
N HIS A 35 4.21 -1.18 2.22
CA HIS A 35 4.69 0.20 1.97
C HIS A 35 4.67 1.06 3.22
N PHE A 36 3.77 0.79 4.17
CA PHE A 36 3.66 1.58 5.41
C PHE A 36 4.37 0.96 6.61
N LYS A 37 5.44 0.20 6.36
CA LYS A 37 6.29 -0.40 7.41
C LYS A 37 7.51 0.49 7.66
N CYS A 38 7.85 0.71 8.93
CA CYS A 38 9.10 1.37 9.27
C CYS A 38 10.30 0.45 9.01
N SER A 39 11.35 0.99 8.38
CA SER A 39 12.61 0.25 8.14
C SER A 39 13.49 0.13 9.38
N PHE A 40 13.28 0.98 10.39
CA PHE A 40 14.10 1.04 11.60
C PHE A 40 13.48 0.32 12.82
N CYS A 41 12.19 0.01 12.78
CA CYS A 41 11.50 -0.66 13.88
C CYS A 41 10.32 -1.51 13.38
N PRO A 42 9.77 -2.43 14.19
CA PRO A 42 8.65 -3.28 13.78
C PRO A 42 7.31 -2.55 13.69
N ARG A 43 7.28 -1.20 13.83
CA ARG A 43 6.05 -0.42 13.76
C ARG A 43 5.51 -0.37 12.33
N ARG A 44 4.20 -0.57 12.21
CA ARG A 44 3.46 -0.42 10.95
C ARG A 44 2.45 0.70 11.10
N LEU A 45 2.36 1.54 10.07
CA LEU A 45 1.48 2.69 10.01
C LEU A 45 0.38 2.41 8.98
N ASN A 46 -0.69 3.21 9.01
CA ASN A 46 -1.82 3.04 8.10
C ASN A 46 -1.80 4.01 6.91
N THR A 47 -0.87 4.96 6.90
CA THR A 47 -0.78 6.02 5.88
C THR A 47 0.68 6.41 5.64
N ALA A 48 0.97 6.88 4.43
CA ALA A 48 2.29 7.39 4.06
C ALA A 48 2.71 8.60 4.91
N GLY A 49 1.79 9.54 5.18
CA GLY A 49 2.05 10.69 6.05
C GLY A 49 2.38 10.28 7.50
N GLY A 50 1.69 9.26 8.02
CA GLY A 50 1.99 8.71 9.34
C GLY A 50 3.38 8.08 9.41
N LEU A 51 3.81 7.39 8.34
CA LEU A 51 5.16 6.85 8.23
C LEU A 51 6.21 7.97 8.19
N ALA A 52 6.00 9.03 7.40
CA ALA A 52 6.92 10.16 7.31
C ALA A 52 7.11 10.86 8.67
N VAL A 53 6.01 11.15 9.37
CA VAL A 53 6.09 11.75 10.72
C VAL A 53 6.75 10.80 11.71
N HIS A 54 6.42 9.50 11.67
CA HIS A 54 7.04 8.50 12.54
C HIS A 54 8.56 8.45 12.34
N LEU A 55 9.02 8.41 11.08
CA LEU A 55 10.44 8.39 10.75
C LEU A 55 11.12 9.67 11.25
N GLY A 56 10.52 10.85 11.05
CA GLY A 56 11.09 12.11 11.51
C GLY A 56 11.14 12.26 13.03
N GLN A 57 10.10 11.82 13.74
CA GLN A 57 9.97 12.01 15.19
C GLN A 57 10.73 10.94 15.99
N VAL A 58 10.62 9.67 15.59
CA VAL A 58 11.17 8.55 16.35
C VAL A 58 12.59 8.21 15.91
N HIS A 59 12.84 8.27 14.61
CA HIS A 59 14.12 7.85 14.02
C HIS A 59 14.98 9.01 13.51
N LYS A 60 14.44 10.24 13.51
CA LYS A 60 15.07 11.43 12.90
C LYS A 60 15.53 11.17 11.47
N ALA A 61 14.78 10.34 10.74
CA ALA A 61 15.03 9.91 9.37
C ALA A 61 13.86 10.34 8.46
N GLN A 62 14.12 10.46 7.16
CA GLN A 62 13.07 10.69 6.15
C GLN A 62 12.79 9.38 5.41
N PRO A 63 11.54 9.10 4.99
CA PRO A 63 11.31 8.03 4.02
C PRO A 63 12.03 8.40 2.72
N ASP A 64 12.93 7.55 2.28
CA ASP A 64 13.61 7.69 0.99
C ASP A 64 12.56 7.63 -0.14
N LYS A 65 12.65 8.57 -1.08
CA LYS A 65 11.63 8.85 -2.09
C LYS A 65 11.80 7.97 -3.32
#